data_AF-A0AA88I8P9-F1
#
_entry.id   AF-A0AA88I8P9-F1
#
_cell.length_a   1.000
_cell.length_b   1.000
_cell.length_c   1.000
_cell.angle_alpha   90.00
_cell.angle_beta   90.00
_cell.angle_gamma   90.00
#
_symmetry.space_group_name_H-M   'P 1'
#
loop_
_entity.id
_entity.type
_entity.pdbx_description
1 polymer ?
#
loop_
_entity_poly.entity_id
_entity_poly.type
_entity_poly.pdbx_seq_one_letter_code
_entity_poly.pdbx_strand_id
1 'polypeptide(L)'
;MNAKEGVRLVNVNTSAALSYSGRTLPAWGFHQQEVVGDVQLSNIDNNWNVEEHRYTRNEEKEDLQREFMKTDFIPLEPVKLNFIEKFLELQLRRFFITNENVPNHMYTSSPWKWLLISLLDIT
;
A
#
# COMPACT_ATOMS: atom_id res chain seq x y z
N MET A 1 -1.27 17.69 16.36
CA MET A 1 -1.03 16.52 15.48
C MET A 1 -0.46 17.09 14.20
N ASN A 2 0.87 17.18 14.10
CA ASN A 2 1.55 17.85 12.98
C ASN A 2 1.66 16.84 11.83
N ALA A 3 0.90 17.03 10.76
CA ALA A 3 1.09 16.26 9.54
C ALA A 3 2.51 16.55 9.02
N LYS A 4 3.33 15.52 8.76
CA LYS A 4 4.56 15.70 7.98
C LYS A 4 4.14 16.35 6.66
N GLU A 5 4.60 17.57 6.42
CA GLU A 5 4.31 18.33 5.20
C GLU A 5 4.91 17.57 4.02
N GLY A 6 4.05 17.14 3.08
CA GLY A 6 4.52 16.47 1.88
C GLY A 6 5.17 17.46 0.90
N VAL A 7 6.16 16.99 0.17
CA VAL A 7 7.00 17.78 -0.74
C VAL A 7 6.62 17.45 -2.19
N ARG A 8 6.59 18.47 -3.04
CA ARG A 8 6.42 18.31 -4.49
C ARG A 8 7.76 18.50 -5.19
N LEU A 9 8.14 17.54 -6.02
CA LEU A 9 9.37 17.58 -6.80
C LEU A 9 9.04 18.08 -8.21
N VAL A 10 9.38 19.34 -8.51
CA VAL A 10 9.10 19.98 -9.82
C VAL A 10 10.40 20.13 -10.60
N ASN A 11 10.43 19.62 -11.83
CA ASN A 11 11.55 19.80 -12.74
C ASN A 11 11.62 21.26 -13.21
N VAL A 12 12.78 21.90 -13.06
CA VAL A 12 12.99 23.32 -13.40
C VAL A 12 12.81 23.61 -14.90
N ASN A 13 13.25 22.71 -15.78
CA ASN A 13 13.22 22.96 -17.24
C ASN A 13 11.84 22.66 -17.85
N THR A 14 11.22 21.56 -17.43
CA THR A 14 9.96 21.09 -18.02
C THR A 14 8.74 21.57 -17.23
N SER A 15 8.92 22.09 -16.01
CA SER A 15 7.85 22.43 -15.06
C SER A 15 6.91 21.26 -14.71
N ALA A 16 7.30 20.03 -15.04
CA ALA A 16 6.57 18.82 -14.69
C ALA A 16 6.89 18.39 -13.26
N ALA A 17 5.86 18.02 -12.50
CA ALA A 17 5.98 17.42 -11.18
C ALA A 17 6.13 15.90 -11.26
N LEU A 18 6.94 15.34 -10.37
CA LEU A 18 7.06 13.89 -10.22
C LEU A 18 5.76 13.32 -9.65
N SER A 19 5.22 12.30 -10.31
CA SER A 19 3.96 11.62 -9.98
C SER A 19 4.08 10.12 -10.22
N TYR A 20 3.14 9.33 -9.71
CA TYR A 20 3.00 7.92 -10.09
C TYR A 20 1.70 7.73 -10.90
N SER A 21 1.75 6.97 -12.00
CA SER A 21 0.61 6.85 -12.94
C SER A 21 -0.46 5.85 -12.51
N GLY A 22 -0.18 5.06 -11.46
CA GLY A 22 -1.01 3.94 -11.00
C GLY A 22 -0.95 2.70 -11.89
N ARG A 23 -0.19 2.73 -12.98
CA ARG A 23 0.09 1.55 -13.82
C ARG A 23 1.33 0.83 -13.31
N THR A 24 1.32 -0.49 -13.47
CA THR A 24 2.50 -1.31 -13.21
C THR A 24 3.33 -1.49 -14.47
N LEU A 25 4.64 -1.49 -14.31
CA LEU A 25 5.58 -1.79 -15.37
C LEU A 25 5.48 -3.27 -15.76
N PRO A 26 5.79 -3.64 -17.02
CA PRO A 26 5.87 -5.03 -17.43
C PRO A 26 6.99 -5.80 -16.69
N ALA A 27 7.16 -7.09 -17.02
CA ALA A 27 8.14 -7.97 -16.37
C ALA A 27 9.58 -7.42 -16.33
N TRP A 28 9.98 -6.58 -17.29
CA TRP A 28 11.30 -5.93 -17.27
C TRP A 28 11.48 -4.96 -16.09
N GLY A 29 10.39 -4.38 -15.58
CA GLY A 29 10.35 -3.51 -14.41
C GLY A 29 9.83 -4.21 -13.16
N PHE A 30 9.85 -5.54 -13.14
CA PHE A 30 9.41 -6.35 -11.99
C PHE A 30 8.00 -6.02 -11.46
N HIS A 31 7.08 -5.57 -12.31
CA HIS A 31 5.73 -5.16 -11.90
C HIS A 31 5.67 -4.00 -10.90
N GLN A 32 6.73 -3.19 -10.83
CA GLN A 32 6.79 -1.99 -9.99
C GLN A 32 5.86 -0.89 -10.54
N GLN A 33 5.48 0.07 -9.70
CA GLN A 33 4.66 1.22 -10.10
C GLN A 33 5.45 2.14 -11.04
N GLU A 34 4.79 2.64 -12.07
CA GLU A 34 5.36 3.59 -13.02
C GLU A 34 5.42 5.00 -12.42
N VAL A 35 6.57 5.66 -12.59
CA VAL A 35 6.83 7.05 -12.17
C VAL A 35 6.91 7.95 -13.39
N VAL A 36 6.13 9.03 -13.43
CA VAL A 36 5.95 9.93 -14.58
C VAL A 36 6.07 11.40 -14.15
N GLY A 37 6.43 12.28 -15.09
CA GLY A 37 6.34 13.72 -14.91
C GLY A 37 5.01 14.28 -15.41
N ASP A 38 4.13 14.71 -14.51
CA ASP A 38 2.84 15.33 -14.85
C ASP A 38 2.96 16.87 -14.83
N VAL A 39 2.32 17.54 -15.78
CA VAL A 39 2.28 19.01 -15.84
C VAL A 39 1.26 19.57 -14.85
N GLN A 40 0.25 18.77 -14.47
CA GLN A 40 -0.80 19.22 -13.54
C GLN A 40 -0.35 19.12 -12.08
N LEU A 41 0.02 20.26 -11.48
CA LEU A 41 0.60 20.36 -10.13
C LEU A 41 -0.40 20.14 -8.97
N SER A 42 -1.70 20.08 -9.24
CA SER A 42 -2.76 19.97 -8.22
C SER A 42 -3.07 18.53 -7.80
N ASN A 43 -2.53 17.54 -8.51
CA ASN A 43 -2.81 16.13 -8.24
C ASN A 43 -2.19 15.69 -6.91
N ILE A 44 -2.94 14.88 -6.15
CA ILE A 44 -2.50 14.38 -4.84
C ILE A 44 -1.31 13.42 -4.98
N ASP A 45 -1.21 12.76 -6.13
CA ASP A 45 -0.17 11.80 -6.48
C ASP A 45 1.21 12.44 -6.67
N ASN A 46 1.26 13.78 -6.75
CA ASN A 46 2.50 14.53 -6.83
C ASN A 46 3.11 14.82 -5.44
N ASN A 47 2.41 14.44 -4.37
CA ASN A 47 2.82 14.72 -3.01
C ASN A 47 3.68 13.59 -2.44
N TRP A 48 4.96 13.85 -2.25
CA TRP A 48 5.93 12.86 -1.78
C TRP A 48 6.27 13.09 -0.31
N ASN A 49 6.29 12.02 0.47
CA ASN A 49 6.75 12.06 1.84
C ASN A 49 8.15 11.45 1.94
N VAL A 50 9.04 12.08 2.70
CA VAL A 50 10.35 11.49 3.04
C VAL A 50 10.15 10.61 4.26
N GLU A 51 10.07 9.30 4.03
CA GLU A 51 9.90 8.31 5.07
C GLU A 51 11.20 8.09 5.85
N GLU A 52 12.31 7.92 5.13
CA GLU A 52 13.63 7.67 5.69
C GLU A 52 14.62 8.72 5.19
N HIS A 53 15.29 9.41 6.11
CA HIS A 53 16.36 10.35 5.80
C HIS A 53 17.66 9.86 6.44
N ARG A 54 18.57 9.27 5.65
CA ARG A 54 19.89 8.83 6.12
C ARG A 54 20.93 9.92 5.88
N TYR A 55 21.47 10.51 6.95
CA TYR A 55 22.65 11.38 6.85
C TYR A 55 23.91 10.52 6.77
N THR A 56 24.68 10.62 5.68
CA THR A 56 25.93 9.84 5.50
C THR A 56 27.20 10.67 5.74
N ARG A 57 27.08 11.87 6.30
CA ARG A 57 28.22 12.79 6.46
C ARG A 57 28.70 12.79 7.91
N ASN A 58 29.64 11.89 8.19
CA ASN A 58 30.55 11.87 9.36
C ASN A 58 29.96 11.51 10.74
N GLU A 59 29.36 10.33 10.90
CA GLU A 59 29.21 9.74 12.24
C GLU A 59 29.75 8.31 12.26
N GLU A 60 30.44 7.98 13.35
CA GLU A 60 31.18 6.75 13.55
C GLU A 60 30.25 5.53 13.40
N LYS A 61 30.76 4.45 12.80
CA LYS A 61 29.97 3.26 12.45
C LYS A 61 29.21 2.63 13.63
N GLU A 62 29.65 2.88 14.87
CA GLU A 62 28.96 2.40 16.08
C GLU A 62 27.70 3.19 16.40
N ASP A 63 27.69 4.51 16.20
CA ASP A 63 26.51 5.34 16.45
C ASP A 63 25.44 5.07 15.40
N LEU A 64 25.86 4.85 14.15
CA LEU A 64 24.99 4.35 13.09
C LEU A 64 24.30 3.04 13.48
N GLN A 65 25.00 2.04 14.02
CA GLN A 65 24.37 0.79 14.45
C GLN A 65 23.36 0.99 15.60
N ARG A 66 23.67 1.88 16.56
CA ARG A 66 22.74 2.20 17.66
C ARG A 66 21.51 2.96 17.17
N GLU A 67 21.67 3.80 16.16
CA GLU A 67 20.54 4.45 15.48
C GLU A 67 19.74 3.47 14.64
N PHE A 68 20.38 2.60 13.84
CA PHE A 68 19.71 1.53 13.08
C PHE A 68 18.81 0.67 13.98
N MET A 69 19.31 0.28 15.16
CA MET A 69 18.54 -0.50 16.15
C MET A 69 17.36 0.29 16.76
N LYS A 70 17.40 1.62 16.74
CA LYS A 70 16.30 2.49 17.17
C LYS A 70 15.33 2.81 16.03
N THR A 71 15.82 2.83 14.80
CA THR A 71 15.07 3.25 13.61
C THR A 71 14.47 2.09 12.83
N ASP A 72 14.75 0.83 13.15
CA ASP A 72 14.05 -0.30 12.54
C ASP A 72 12.56 -0.23 12.89
N PHE A 73 11.82 0.26 11.90
CA PHE A 73 10.43 0.67 11.86
C PHE A 73 9.47 -0.52 12.08
N ILE A 74 9.15 -0.78 13.34
CA ILE A 74 7.84 -1.33 13.71
C ILE A 74 7.30 -0.38 14.78
N PRO A 75 6.08 0.19 14.63
CA PRO A 75 5.46 0.89 15.74
C PRO A 75 5.40 -0.08 16.93
N LEU A 76 6.31 0.12 17.90
CA LEU A 76 6.43 -0.74 19.08
C LEU A 76 5.14 -0.70 19.91
N GLU A 77 4.41 0.40 19.79
CA GLU A 77 3.13 0.59 20.42
C GLU A 77 2.00 0.19 19.46
N PRO A 78 1.08 -0.69 19.89
CA PRO A 78 -0.10 -1.01 19.09
C PRO A 78 -0.94 0.25 18.89
N VAL A 79 -1.28 0.55 17.64
CA VAL A 79 -2.17 1.67 17.32
C VAL A 79 -3.53 1.41 17.97
N LYS A 80 -3.91 2.26 18.93
CA LYS A 80 -5.23 2.20 19.57
C LYS A 80 -6.26 2.84 18.64
N LEU A 81 -7.00 2.01 17.93
CA LEU A 81 -8.14 2.42 17.09
C LEU A 81 -9.45 2.17 17.85
N ASN A 82 -10.45 3.02 17.63
CA ASN A 82 -11.80 2.73 18.11
C ASN A 82 -12.39 1.53 17.34
N PHE A 83 -13.35 0.83 17.94
CA PHE A 83 -14.01 -0.33 17.34
C PHE A 83 -14.57 -0.03 15.94
N ILE A 84 -15.24 1.12 15.78
CA ILE A 84 -15.86 1.50 14.49
C ILE A 84 -14.80 1.80 13.43
N GLU A 85 -13.72 2.48 13.80
CA GLU A 85 -12.62 2.77 12.87
C GLU A 85 -11.97 1.47 12.40
N LYS A 86 -11.70 0.55 13.33
CA LYS A 86 -11.12 -0.75 12.98
C LYS A 86 -12.09 -1.60 12.16
N PHE A 87 -13.39 -1.55 12.47
CA PHE A 87 -14.41 -2.25 11.71
C PHE A 87 -14.47 -1.75 10.27
N LEU A 88 -14.55 -0.44 10.05
CA LEU A 88 -14.59 0.14 8.70
C LEU A 88 -13.31 -0.13 7.92
N GLU A 89 -12.14 0.01 8.56
CA GLU A 89 -10.84 -0.35 7.96
C GLU A 89 -10.85 -1.80 7.44
N LEU A 90 -11.30 -2.74 8.27
CA LEU A 90 -11.35 -4.15 7.91
C LEU A 90 -12.38 -4.44 6.81
N GLN A 91 -13.56 -3.85 6.88
CA GLN A 91 -14.59 -4.08 5.86
C GLN A 91 -14.16 -3.53 4.50
N LEU A 92 -13.59 -2.32 4.46
CA LEU A 92 -13.06 -1.74 3.22
C LEU A 92 -11.91 -2.59 2.67
N ARG A 93 -10.97 -3.00 3.53
CA ARG A 93 -9.86 -3.87 3.13
C ARG A 93 -10.37 -5.18 2.54
N ARG A 94 -11.35 -5.83 3.17
CA ARG A 94 -11.95 -7.07 2.67
C ARG A 94 -12.68 -6.84 1.35
N PHE A 95 -13.40 -5.74 1.19
CA PHE A 95 -14.12 -5.43 -0.04
C PHE A 95 -13.19 -5.21 -1.25
N PHE A 96 -12.05 -4.53 -1.06
CA PHE A 96 -11.12 -4.25 -2.16
C PHE A 96 -10.10 -5.37 -2.41
N ILE A 97 -9.74 -6.17 -1.40
CA ILE A 97 -8.71 -7.22 -1.51
C ILE A 97 -9.31 -8.62 -1.80
N THR A 98 -10.64 -8.79 -1.83
CA THR A 98 -11.29 -10.11 -2.01
C THR A 98 -11.09 -10.77 -3.36
N ASN A 99 -10.36 -10.16 -4.30
CA ASN A 99 -10.27 -10.62 -5.68
C ASN A 99 -9.01 -11.44 -6.00
N GLU A 100 -8.21 -11.81 -5.01
CA GLU A 100 -7.23 -12.88 -5.21
C GLU A 100 -7.99 -14.20 -5.31
N ASN A 101 -8.30 -14.59 -6.56
CA ASN A 101 -8.90 -15.85 -6.99
C ASN A 101 -8.72 -16.95 -5.94
N VAL A 102 -9.74 -17.18 -5.10
CA VAL A 102 -9.75 -18.35 -4.23
C VAL A 102 -9.66 -19.55 -5.17
N PRO A 103 -8.57 -20.34 -5.14
CA PRO A 103 -8.40 -21.43 -6.08
C PRO A 103 -9.60 -22.36 -5.94
N ASN A 104 -10.19 -22.75 -7.07
CA ASN A 104 -11.28 -23.71 -7.11
C ASN A 104 -10.81 -25.01 -6.43
N HIS A 105 -11.14 -25.18 -5.15
CA HIS A 105 -10.81 -26.38 -4.40
C HIS A 105 -11.81 -27.47 -4.79
N MET A 106 -11.44 -28.75 -4.60
CA MET A 106 -12.30 -29.91 -4.86
C MET A 106 -13.67 -29.86 -4.12
N TYR A 107 -13.78 -29.02 -3.08
CA TYR A 107 -15.01 -28.82 -2.30
C TYR A 107 -15.77 -27.54 -2.65
N THR A 108 -15.29 -26.77 -3.64
CA THR A 108 -16.01 -25.59 -4.14
C THR A 108 -17.22 -26.07 -4.94
N SER A 109 -18.40 -25.63 -4.52
CA SER A 109 -19.66 -25.90 -5.20
C SER A 109 -20.18 -24.64 -5.87
N SER A 110 -20.83 -24.79 -7.02
CA SER A 110 -21.47 -23.67 -7.69
C SER A 110 -22.71 -23.23 -6.90
N PRO A 111 -23.02 -21.91 -6.82
CA PRO A 111 -24.14 -21.40 -6.02
C PRO A 111 -25.50 -22.00 -6.38
N TRP A 112 -25.71 -22.34 -7.66
CA TRP A 112 -26.94 -23.01 -8.11
C TRP A 112 -27.09 -24.42 -7.54
N LYS A 113 -25.98 -25.10 -7.21
CA LYS A 113 -26.00 -26.45 -6.63
C LYS A 113 -26.56 -26.41 -5.21
N TRP A 114 -26.36 -25.32 -4.45
CA TRP A 114 -26.92 -25.16 -3.11
C TRP A 114 -28.45 -25.15 -3.10
N LEU A 115 -29.07 -24.56 -4.11
CA LEU A 115 -30.53 -24.51 -4.22
C LEU A 115 -31.14 -25.87 -4.62
N LEU A 116 -30.37 -26.72 -5.31
CA LEU A 116 -30.85 -28.00 -5.85
C LEU A 116 -30.52 -29.21 -4.95
N ILE A 117 -29.48 -29.15 -4.11
CA ILE A 117 -29.01 -30.30 -3.31
C ILE A 117 -29.90 -30.60 -2.08
N SER A 118 -30.74 -29.69 -1.58
CA SER A 118 -31.58 -30.01 -0.42
C SER A 118 -32.78 -30.93 -0.73
N LEU A 119 -33.11 -31.13 -2.00
CA LEU A 119 -34.36 -31.82 -2.37
C LEU A 119 -34.15 -33.23 -2.96
N LEU A 120 -32.95 -33.58 -3.41
CA LEU A 120 -32.69 -34.87 -4.08
C LEU A 120 -31.95 -35.92 -3.22
N ASP A 121 -31.43 -35.55 -2.04
CA ASP A 121 -30.67 -36.46 -1.16
C ASP A 121 -31.52 -37.05 0.00
N ILE A 122 -32.85 -36.86 0.01
CA ILE A 122 -33.78 -37.32 1.09
C ILE A 122 -34.84 -38.34 0.60
N THR A 123 -34.73 -38.88 -0.61
CA THR A 123 -35.59 -39.97 -1.11
C THR A 123 -34.77 -41.16 -1.55
#